data_AF-A0A927FKZ8-F1
#
_entry.id   AF-A0A927FKZ8-F1
#
_cell.length_a   1.000
_cell.length_b   1.000
_cell.length_c   1.000
_cell.angle_alpha   90.00
_cell.angle_beta   90.00
_cell.angle_gamma   90.00
#
_symmetry.space_group_name_H-M   'P 1'
#
loop_
_entity.id
_entity.type
_entity.pdbx_description
1 polymer ?
#
loop_
_entity_poly.entity_id
_entity_poly.type
_entity_poly.pdbx_seq_one_letter_code
_entity_poly.pdbx_strand_id
1 'polypeptide(L)'
;MFDELALLSRSPHPTWQVEVVAPAPGDSEELVDHARDAHLAAEDWTRSIRMLCPACSQGRPDDHDHHTARDEPWDENRVFGAAGAAEQLLDVLIAWAADAPGRSYSPLEQVL
;
A
#
# COMPACT_ATOMS: atom_id res chain seq x y z
N MET A 1 35.52 -9.31 7.97
CA MET A 1 34.72 -9.32 9.21
C MET A 1 33.72 -8.21 9.04
N PHE A 2 32.47 -8.56 8.82
CA PHE A 2 31.34 -7.65 8.65
C PHE A 2 30.76 -7.49 10.07
N ASP A 3 30.83 -6.29 10.63
CA ASP A 3 30.33 -5.95 11.98
C ASP A 3 29.26 -4.84 11.84
N GLU A 4 28.17 -5.14 11.12
CA GLU A 4 27.14 -4.17 10.70
C GLU A 4 25.78 -4.34 11.38
N LEU A 5 25.73 -4.93 12.58
CA LEU A 5 24.48 -4.96 13.35
C LEU A 5 24.21 -3.59 14.00
N ALA A 6 23.90 -2.59 13.18
CA ALA A 6 23.28 -1.36 13.64
C ALA A 6 21.88 -1.67 14.21
N LEU A 7 21.57 -1.13 15.39
CA LEU A 7 20.24 -1.24 15.98
C LEU A 7 19.24 -0.47 15.12
N LEU A 8 18.27 -1.18 14.55
CA LEU A 8 17.12 -0.56 13.89
C LEU A 8 16.25 0.15 14.94
N SER A 9 16.07 1.46 14.80
CA SER A 9 15.15 2.24 15.63
C SER A 9 13.76 2.26 15.02
N ARG A 10 12.70 2.25 15.85
CA ARG A 10 11.32 2.38 15.39
C ARG A 10 11.13 3.69 14.63
N SER A 11 10.42 3.63 13.50
CA SER A 11 9.95 4.83 12.80
C SER A 11 9.08 5.69 13.73
N PRO A 12 9.22 7.02 13.71
CA PRO A 12 8.31 7.91 14.43
C PRO A 12 6.94 8.04 13.74
N HIS A 13 6.81 7.57 12.50
CA HIS A 13 5.58 7.69 11.72
C HIS A 13 4.69 6.45 11.91
N PRO A 14 3.41 6.63 12.28
CA PRO A 14 2.44 5.54 12.26
C PRO A 14 2.19 5.08 10.82
N THR A 15 1.77 3.82 10.70
CA THR A 15 1.34 3.25 9.41
C THR A 15 -0.17 3.13 9.40
N TRP A 16 -0.76 3.51 8.28
CA TRP A 16 -2.18 3.52 8.02
C TRP A 16 -2.52 2.59 6.86
N GLN A 17 -3.75 2.11 6.85
CA GLN A 17 -4.39 1.45 5.73
C GLN A 17 -5.61 2.26 5.31
N VAL A 18 -5.88 2.31 4.01
CA VAL A 18 -7.09 2.91 3.45
C VAL A 18 -7.56 2.11 2.24
N GLU A 19 -8.88 1.91 2.16
CA GLU A 19 -9.50 1.37 0.96
C GLU A 19 -9.86 2.53 0.03
N VAL A 20 -9.56 2.39 -1.26
CA VAL A 20 -9.88 3.40 -2.28
C VAL A 20 -10.58 2.76 -3.47
N VAL A 21 -11.43 3.54 -4.12
CA VAL A 21 -11.97 3.20 -5.44
C VAL A 21 -11.16 3.98 -6.47
N ALA A 22 -10.42 3.25 -7.31
CA ALA A 22 -9.57 3.76 -8.37
C ALA A 22 -10.06 3.17 -9.71
N PRO A 23 -10.92 3.88 -10.47
CA PRO A 23 -11.53 3.36 -11.71
C PRO A 23 -10.55 2.80 -12.75
N ALA A 24 -9.32 3.32 -12.80
CA ALA A 24 -8.27 2.90 -13.72
C ALA A 24 -6.93 2.70 -12.99
N PRO A 25 -6.00 1.91 -13.58
CA PRO A 25 -4.66 1.74 -13.03
C PRO A 25 -3.91 3.07 -12.80
N GLY A 26 -4.11 4.04 -13.69
CA GLY A 26 -3.52 5.38 -13.56
C GLY A 26 -4.00 6.14 -12.32
N ASP A 27 -5.22 5.88 -11.84
CA ASP A 27 -5.72 6.52 -10.62
C ASP A 27 -4.93 6.03 -9.39
N SER A 28 -4.52 4.75 -9.36
CA SER A 28 -3.67 4.19 -8.31
C SER A 28 -2.25 4.78 -8.37
N GLU A 29 -1.68 4.91 -9.57
CA GLU A 29 -0.36 5.53 -9.78
C GLU A 29 -0.36 7.00 -9.33
N GLU A 30 -1.41 7.76 -9.68
CA GLU A 30 -1.56 9.14 -9.26
C GLU A 30 -1.64 9.28 -7.73
N LEU A 31 -2.33 8.38 -7.02
CA LEU A 31 -2.36 8.44 -5.55
C LEU A 31 -0.95 8.31 -4.93
N VAL A 32 -0.11 7.45 -5.50
CA VAL A 32 1.31 7.33 -5.10
C VAL A 32 2.07 8.62 -5.40
N ASP A 33 1.81 9.25 -6.54
CA ASP A 33 2.45 10.51 -6.93
C ASP A 33 2.03 11.67 -6.02
N HIS A 34 0.74 11.82 -5.69
CA HIS A 34 0.25 12.80 -4.73
C HIS A 34 0.91 12.63 -3.35
N ALA A 35 1.01 11.39 -2.86
CA ALA A 35 1.69 11.10 -1.60
C ALA A 35 3.18 11.48 -1.67
N ARG A 36 3.85 11.13 -2.78
CA ARG A 36 5.27 11.45 -3.00
C ARG A 36 5.52 12.97 -3.02
N ASP A 37 4.66 13.73 -3.70
CA ASP A 37 4.74 15.20 -3.75
C ASP A 37 4.51 15.83 -2.37
N ALA A 38 3.67 15.21 -1.55
CA ALA A 38 3.48 15.56 -0.14
C ALA A 38 4.61 15.05 0.80
N HIS A 39 5.65 14.39 0.26
CA HIS A 39 6.75 13.78 1.02
C HIS A 39 6.30 12.69 2.00
N LEU A 40 5.23 11.97 1.63
CA LEU A 40 4.67 10.82 2.35
C LEU A 40 4.97 9.53 1.57
N ALA A 41 4.85 8.40 2.25
CA ALA A 41 4.90 7.09 1.61
C ALA A 41 3.48 6.55 1.45
N ALA A 42 3.15 6.06 0.26
CA ALA A 42 1.94 5.31 -0.03
C ALA A 42 2.25 4.19 -1.02
N GLU A 43 1.66 3.01 -0.83
CA GLU A 43 1.85 1.85 -1.68
C GLU A 43 0.52 1.11 -1.86
N ASP A 44 0.25 0.67 -3.09
CA ASP A 44 -0.88 -0.18 -3.41
C ASP A 44 -0.61 -1.63 -2.94
N TRP A 45 -1.20 -1.98 -1.79
CA TRP A 45 -1.08 -3.29 -1.15
C TRP A 45 -2.00 -4.36 -1.72
N THR A 46 -2.93 -3.99 -2.60
CA THR A 46 -3.95 -4.90 -3.18
C THR A 46 -3.32 -6.14 -3.82
N ARG A 47 -2.15 -6.00 -4.44
CA ARG A 47 -1.43 -7.12 -5.08
C ARG A 47 -0.01 -7.35 -4.53
N SER A 48 0.56 -6.39 -3.79
CA SER A 48 1.91 -6.49 -3.24
C SER A 48 1.96 -7.28 -1.93
N ILE A 49 0.90 -7.25 -1.12
CA ILE A 49 0.79 -8.06 0.09
C ILE A 49 0.11 -9.39 -0.24
N ARG A 50 0.76 -10.49 0.17
CA ARG A 50 0.21 -11.85 0.02
C ARG A 50 0.47 -12.64 1.29
N MET A 51 -0.50 -13.46 1.67
CA MET A 51 -0.31 -14.42 2.74
C MET A 51 0.54 -15.58 2.21
N LEU A 52 1.72 -15.75 2.77
CA LEU A 52 2.57 -16.90 2.49
C LEU A 52 2.08 -18.12 3.28
N CYS A 53 2.10 -19.29 2.66
CA CYS A 53 1.87 -20.54 3.36
C CYS A 53 3.03 -20.83 4.34
N PRO A 54 2.84 -21.72 5.35
CA PRO A 54 3.89 -22.07 6.30
C PRO A 54 5.16 -22.61 5.64
N ALA A 55 5.02 -23.35 4.54
CA ALA A 55 6.16 -23.90 3.80
C ALA A 55 7.01 -22.79 3.15
N CYS A 56 6.36 -21.80 2.53
CA CYS A 56 7.03 -20.64 1.93
C CYS A 56 7.68 -19.73 2.97
N SER A 57 6.98 -19.44 4.09
CA SER A 57 7.54 -18.59 5.14
C SER A 57 8.76 -19.21 5.84
N GLN A 58 8.92 -20.54 5.75
CA GLN A 58 10.07 -21.28 6.28
C GLN A 58 11.15 -21.58 5.21
N GLY A 59 10.99 -21.07 3.98
CA GLY A 59 11.95 -21.28 2.89
C GLY A 59 11.99 -22.73 2.36
N ARG A 60 10.89 -23.47 2.51
CA ARG A 60 10.75 -24.86 2.04
C ARG A 60 9.53 -24.99 1.11
N PRO A 61 9.49 -24.29 -0.02
CA PRO A 61 8.36 -24.36 -0.94
C PRO A 61 8.14 -25.81 -1.40
N ASP A 62 6.90 -26.28 -1.34
CA ASP A 62 6.42 -27.51 -1.95
C ASP A 62 5.75 -27.21 -3.31
N ASP A 63 5.39 -28.25 -4.05
CA ASP A 63 4.76 -28.12 -5.37
C ASP A 63 3.26 -27.77 -5.20
N HIS A 64 2.97 -26.47 -5.07
CA HIS A 64 1.62 -25.93 -5.06
C HIS A 64 1.50 -24.73 -6.00
N ASP A 65 0.31 -24.54 -6.58
CA ASP A 65 0.07 -23.47 -7.53
C ASP A 65 0.03 -22.11 -6.80
N HIS A 66 0.90 -21.20 -7.21
CA HIS A 66 0.89 -19.82 -6.75
C HIS A 66 0.08 -19.01 -7.76
N HIS A 67 -1.18 -18.70 -7.44
CA HIS A 67 -1.98 -17.81 -8.29
C HIS A 67 -1.25 -16.49 -8.52
N THR A 68 -0.81 -16.27 -9.76
CA THR A 68 -0.18 -15.02 -10.17
C THR A 68 -1.26 -14.02 -10.53
N ALA A 69 -1.51 -13.04 -9.65
CA ALA A 69 -2.44 -11.93 -9.88
C ALA A 69 -2.05 -11.00 -11.06
N ARG A 70 -1.11 -11.38 -11.94
CA ARG A 70 -0.68 -10.57 -13.10
C ARG A 70 -1.70 -10.59 -14.23
N ASP A 71 -2.52 -11.63 -14.34
CA ASP A 71 -3.45 -11.80 -15.47
C ASP A 71 -4.91 -11.52 -15.11
N GLU A 72 -5.19 -11.05 -13.89
CA GLU A 72 -6.53 -10.69 -13.46
C GLU A 72 -6.92 -9.29 -13.94
N PRO A 73 -8.18 -9.09 -14.38
CA PRO A 73 -8.69 -7.77 -14.75
C PRO A 73 -8.49 -6.76 -13.62
N TRP A 74 -8.48 -5.47 -13.99
CA TRP A 74 -8.37 -4.40 -13.00
C TRP A 74 -9.50 -4.50 -11.97
N ASP A 75 -9.13 -4.52 -10.70
CA ASP A 75 -10.06 -4.36 -9.59
C ASP A 75 -9.97 -2.91 -9.16
N GLU A 76 -11.10 -2.19 -9.27
CA GLU A 76 -11.20 -0.78 -8.91
C GLU A 76 -11.06 -0.57 -7.39
N ASN A 77 -11.39 -1.58 -6.58
CA ASN A 77 -11.21 -1.50 -5.13
C ASN A 77 -9.77 -1.83 -4.79
N ARG A 78 -9.05 -0.85 -4.24
CA ARG A 78 -7.64 -0.97 -3.87
C ARG A 78 -7.48 -0.78 -2.38
N VAL A 79 -6.49 -1.45 -1.82
CA VAL A 79 -6.03 -1.22 -0.45
C VAL A 79 -4.67 -0.57 -0.52
N PHE A 80 -4.52 0.59 0.10
CA PHE A 80 -3.25 1.30 0.20
C PHE A 80 -2.72 1.26 1.63
N GLY A 81 -1.43 1.00 1.76
CA GLY A 81 -0.70 1.29 2.98
C GLY A 81 0.03 2.61 2.87
N ALA A 82 -0.02 3.42 3.91
CA ALA A 82 0.62 4.73 3.92
C ALA A 82 1.29 5.03 5.26
N ALA A 83 2.36 5.84 5.25
CA ALA A 83 3.07 6.26 6.46
C ALA A 83 3.15 7.78 6.54
N GLY A 84 2.77 8.35 7.70
CA GLY A 84 2.71 9.80 7.89
C GLY A 84 1.76 10.23 8.99
N ALA A 85 1.65 11.55 9.18
CA ALA A 85 0.59 12.12 10.03
C ALA A 85 -0.78 11.94 9.35
N ALA A 86 -1.81 11.64 10.13
CA ALA A 86 -3.15 11.34 9.62
C ALA A 86 -3.73 12.52 8.82
N GLU A 87 -3.49 13.75 9.28
CA GLU A 87 -3.98 14.97 8.66
C GLU A 87 -3.40 15.16 7.25
N GLN A 88 -2.08 14.95 7.10
CA GLN A 88 -1.41 15.09 5.80
C GLN A 88 -1.86 14.00 4.81
N LEU A 89 -2.10 12.78 5.30
CA LEU A 89 -2.65 11.69 4.49
C LEU A 89 -4.09 11.97 4.05
N LEU A 90 -4.91 12.54 4.93
CA LEU A 90 -6.26 12.97 4.58
C LEU A 90 -6.25 14.08 3.52
N ASP A 91 -5.37 15.07 3.64
CA ASP A 91 -5.23 16.12 2.62
C ASP A 91 -4.88 15.55 1.24
N VAL A 92 -3.98 14.56 1.20
CA VAL A 92 -3.63 13.83 -0.03
C VAL A 92 -4.84 13.09 -0.62
N LEU A 93 -5.57 12.33 0.21
CA LEU A 93 -6.74 11.57 -0.22
C LEU A 93 -7.88 12.46 -0.73
N ILE A 94 -8.11 13.61 -0.07
CA ILE A 94 -9.09 14.61 -0.48
C ILE A 94 -8.72 15.18 -1.85
N ALA A 95 -7.47 15.59 -2.04
CA ALA A 95 -7.00 16.16 -3.31
C ALA A 95 -7.13 15.13 -4.44
N TRP A 96 -6.61 13.92 -4.23
CA TRP A 96 -6.67 12.85 -5.21
C TRP A 96 -8.11 12.47 -5.62
N ALA A 97 -9.03 12.42 -4.67
CA ALA A 97 -10.44 12.11 -4.93
C ALA A 97 -11.18 13.24 -5.69
N ALA A 98 -10.72 14.49 -5.54
CA ALA A 98 -11.31 15.64 -6.23
C ALA A 98 -10.86 15.77 -7.69
N ASP A 99 -9.69 15.22 -8.05
CA ASP A 99 -9.07 15.42 -9.37
C ASP A 99 -9.72 14.60 -10.49
N ALA A 100 -10.46 13.53 -10.18
CA ALA A 100 -11.21 12.76 -11.18
C ALA A 100 -12.52 12.15 -10.64
N PRO A 101 -13.57 12.05 -11.47
CA PRO A 101 -14.82 11.42 -11.06
C PRO A 101 -14.65 9.92 -10.81
N GLY A 102 -15.40 9.38 -9.86
CA GLY A 102 -15.40 7.96 -9.52
C GLY A 102 -14.34 7.55 -8.51
N ARG A 103 -13.40 8.44 -8.17
CA ARG A 103 -12.44 8.23 -7.07
C ARG A 103 -13.11 8.43 -5.71
N SER A 104 -12.82 7.55 -4.76
CA SER A 104 -13.28 7.68 -3.37
C SER A 104 -12.37 6.90 -2.43
N TYR A 105 -12.47 7.18 -1.12
CA TYR A 105 -11.65 6.53 -0.10
C TYR A 105 -12.44 6.30 1.20
N SER A 106 -12.07 5.26 1.94
CA SER A 106 -12.56 4.97 3.30
C SER A 106 -11.84 5.82 4.35
N PRO A 107 -12.31 5.85 5.61
CA PRO A 107 -11.51 6.40 6.70
C PRO A 107 -10.13 5.71 6.81
N LEU A 108 -9.12 6.45 7.27
CA LEU A 108 -7.80 5.90 7.60
C LEU A 108 -7.90 4.96 8.81
N GLU A 109 -7.35 3.76 8.67
CA GLU A 109 -7.24 2.77 9.74
C GLU A 109 -5.78 2.61 10.16
N GLN A 110 -5.46 2.78 11.45
CA GLN A 110 -4.08 2.60 11.90
C GLN A 110 -3.74 1.11 12.02
N VAL A 111 -2.63 0.68 11.42
CA VAL A 111 -2.19 -0.73 11.42
C VAL A 111 -0.93 -1.00 12.25
N LEU A 112 -0.03 -0.01 12.45
CA LEU A 112 1.22 -0.15 13.23
C LEU A 112 1.65 1.11 14.00
#